data_AF-A0A7L2AAB2-F1
#
_entry.id   AF-A0A7L2AAB2-F1
#
_cell.length_a   1.000
_cell.length_b   1.000
_cell.length_c   1.000
_cell.angle_alpha   90.00
_cell.angle_beta   90.00
_cell.angle_gamma   90.00
#
_symmetry.space_group_name_H-M   'P 1'
#
loop_
_entity.id
_entity.type
_entity.pdbx_description
1 polymer ?
#
loop_
_entity_poly.entity_id
_entity_poly.type
_entity_poly.pdbx_seq_one_letter_code
_entity_poly.pdbx_strand_id
1 'polypeptide(L)'
;GQGLGRREDGIAEAIRVKVKCDTAGVGHDAAEPFTFHWWDHVFNKAAANIAVEAGQDGISVKALSEQGGRISNKKPRKAGSSGSLLYGRFVK
;
A
#
# COMPACT_ATOMS: atom_id res chain seq x y z
N GLY A 1 32.50 -24.60 22.93
CA GLY A 1 33.88 -24.80 22.44
C GLY A 1 34.33 -23.52 21.76
N GLN A 2 35.64 -23.33 21.53
CA GLN A 2 36.20 -22.04 21.09
C GLN A 2 35.95 -21.66 19.62
N GLY A 3 35.41 -22.56 18.79
CA GLY A 3 35.11 -22.29 17.38
C GLY A 3 35.83 -23.27 16.46
N LEU A 4 35.33 -23.45 15.23
CA LEU A 4 35.92 -24.37 14.25
C LEU A 4 37.11 -23.71 13.53
N GLY A 5 38.07 -24.51 13.03
CA GLY A 5 39.17 -24.03 12.18
C GLY A 5 40.54 -24.04 12.86
N ARG A 6 41.61 -23.94 12.05
CA ARG A 6 43.02 -24.06 12.53
C ARG A 6 43.40 -23.00 13.56
N ARG A 7 42.72 -21.85 13.57
CA ARG A 7 42.91 -20.75 14.52
C ARG A 7 41.73 -20.59 15.48
N GLU A 8 40.80 -21.55 15.51
CA GLU A 8 39.59 -21.52 16.34
C GLU A 8 38.72 -20.27 16.10
N ASP A 9 38.78 -19.70 14.90
CA ASP A 9 38.09 -18.47 14.49
C ASP A 9 36.67 -18.70 13.92
N GLY A 10 36.22 -19.96 13.88
CA GLY A 10 34.90 -20.34 13.38
C GLY A 10 33.78 -20.11 14.39
N ILE A 11 32.54 -20.18 13.89
CA ILE A 11 31.33 -19.94 14.68
C ILE A 11 31.25 -20.93 15.86
N ALA A 12 31.30 -20.40 17.08
CA ALA A 12 31.22 -21.17 18.32
C ALA A 12 29.80 -21.47 18.80
N GLU A 13 28.81 -20.69 18.33
CA GLU A 13 27.40 -20.82 18.71
C GLU A 13 26.50 -21.18 17.53
N ALA A 14 25.44 -21.96 17.77
CA ALA A 14 24.52 -22.35 16.71
C ALA A 14 23.80 -21.13 16.09
N ILE A 15 23.68 -21.11 14.76
CA ILE A 15 22.88 -20.10 14.05
C ILE A 15 21.41 -20.28 14.44
N ARG A 16 20.81 -19.22 14.97
CA ARG A 16 19.39 -19.19 15.33
C ARG A 16 18.56 -18.76 14.14
N VAL A 17 17.75 -19.68 13.61
CA VAL A 17 16.76 -19.37 12.58
C VAL A 17 15.44 -18.97 13.22
N LYS A 18 14.79 -17.94 12.65
CA LYS A 18 13.43 -17.56 13.03
C LYS A 18 12.45 -18.19 12.04
N VAL A 19 11.52 -19.00 12.53
CA VAL A 19 10.43 -19.54 11.71
C VAL A 19 9.36 -18.46 11.55
N LYS A 20 8.94 -18.22 10.31
CA LYS A 20 7.90 -17.29 9.96
C LYS A 20 6.63 -18.06 9.58
N CYS A 21 5.55 -17.82 10.32
CA CYS A 21 4.25 -18.46 10.10
C CYS A 21 3.22 -17.54 9.44
N ASP A 22 3.61 -16.32 9.07
CA ASP A 22 2.75 -15.35 8.40
C ASP A 22 3.04 -15.24 6.89
N THR A 23 2.09 -14.70 6.15
CA THR A 23 2.18 -14.51 4.68
C THR A 23 2.70 -13.13 4.30
N ALA A 24 3.03 -12.27 5.26
CA ALA A 24 3.44 -10.90 5.00
C ALA A 24 4.80 -10.84 4.31
N GLY A 25 5.02 -9.87 3.43
CA GLY A 25 6.34 -9.62 2.85
C GLY A 25 7.30 -8.94 3.83
N VAL A 26 8.59 -8.89 3.48
CA VAL A 26 9.53 -7.97 4.14
C VAL A 26 9.10 -6.54 3.80
N GLY A 27 9.03 -5.66 4.80
CA GLY A 27 8.54 -4.28 4.63
C GLY A 27 7.01 -4.15 4.54
N HIS A 28 6.25 -5.21 4.85
CA HIS A 28 4.80 -5.11 4.96
C HIS A 28 4.40 -4.21 6.14
N ASP A 29 3.61 -3.17 5.85
CA ASP A 29 2.97 -2.34 6.87
C ASP A 29 1.61 -2.93 7.24
N ALA A 30 1.50 -3.46 8.45
CA ALA A 30 0.26 -4.04 8.98
C ALA A 30 -0.84 -2.99 9.21
N ALA A 31 -0.49 -1.70 9.28
CA ALA A 31 -1.45 -0.61 9.42
C ALA A 31 -2.08 -0.20 8.08
N GLU A 32 -1.42 -0.50 6.94
CA GLU A 32 -1.86 -0.09 5.59
C GLU A 32 -3.36 -0.36 5.33
N PRO A 33 -3.91 -1.55 5.65
CA PRO A 33 -5.33 -1.86 5.39
C PRO A 33 -6.30 -0.97 6.16
N PHE A 34 -5.88 -0.40 7.30
CA PHE A 34 -6.70 0.44 8.16
C PHE A 34 -6.54 1.94 7.84
N THR A 35 -5.60 2.31 6.97
CA THR A 35 -5.36 3.73 6.60
C THR A 35 -6.29 4.25 5.51
N PHE A 36 -6.95 3.37 4.76
CA PHE A 36 -7.78 3.77 3.63
C PHE A 36 -9.27 3.80 3.98
N HIS A 37 -9.78 5.01 4.16
CA HIS A 37 -11.20 5.27 4.33
C HIS A 37 -11.87 5.38 2.96
N TRP A 38 -12.30 4.25 2.40
CA TRP A 38 -12.93 4.22 1.07
C TRP A 38 -14.13 5.17 0.95
N TRP A 39 -14.87 5.37 2.04
CA TRP A 39 -16.04 6.26 2.07
C TRP A 39 -15.64 7.72 1.85
N ASP A 40 -14.53 8.16 2.45
CA ASP A 40 -14.02 9.53 2.34
C ASP A 40 -13.57 9.81 0.90
N HIS A 41 -12.90 8.84 0.27
CA HIS A 41 -12.52 8.92 -1.13
C HIS A 41 -13.74 9.04 -2.06
N VAL A 42 -14.82 8.29 -1.81
CA VAL A 42 -16.06 8.39 -2.61
C VAL A 42 -16.75 9.72 -2.39
N PHE A 43 -16.85 10.17 -1.14
CA PHE A 43 -17.46 11.45 -0.79
C PHE A 43 -16.72 12.61 -1.44
N ASN A 44 -15.40 12.70 -1.24
CA ASN A 44 -14.57 13.78 -1.79
C ASN A 44 -14.62 13.81 -3.32
N LYS A 45 -14.65 12.64 -3.96
CA LYS A 45 -14.77 12.53 -5.41
C LYS A 45 -16.13 12.99 -5.93
N ALA A 46 -17.21 12.64 -5.22
CA ALA A 46 -18.55 13.09 -5.56
C ALA A 46 -18.70 14.60 -5.35
N ALA A 47 -18.22 15.12 -4.21
CA ALA A 47 -18.27 16.54 -3.88
C ALA A 47 -17.48 17.39 -4.90
N ALA A 48 -16.29 16.94 -5.29
CA ALA A 48 -15.49 17.61 -6.33
C ALA A 48 -16.14 17.59 -7.72
N ASN A 49 -17.08 16.67 -7.98
CA ASN A 49 -17.82 16.63 -9.25
C ASN A 49 -19.02 17.58 -9.29
N ILE A 50 -19.36 18.23 -8.18
CA ILE A 50 -20.50 19.14 -8.09
C ILE A 50 -19.98 20.57 -8.23
N ALA A 51 -20.40 21.27 -9.28
CA ALA A 51 -20.20 22.70 -9.44
C ALA A 51 -21.46 23.46 -9.03
N VAL A 52 -21.30 24.49 -8.21
CA VAL A 52 -22.37 25.39 -7.79
C VAL A 52 -22.08 26.78 -8.37
N GLU A 53 -22.96 27.25 -9.24
CA GLU A 53 -22.89 28.58 -9.84
C GLU A 53 -24.01 29.45 -9.24
N ALA A 54 -23.65 30.54 -8.57
CA ALA A 54 -24.61 31.53 -8.10
C ALA A 54 -24.82 32.59 -9.19
N GLY A 55 -26.01 32.60 -9.79
CA GLY A 55 -26.43 33.58 -10.79
C GLY A 55 -27.36 34.64 -10.19
N GLN A 56 -27.68 35.67 -10.99
CA GLN A 56 -28.59 36.75 -10.60
C GLN A 56 -30.02 36.24 -10.27
N ASP A 57 -30.42 35.09 -10.83
CA ASP A 57 -31.74 34.46 -10.63
C ASP A 57 -31.73 33.26 -9.67
N GLY A 58 -30.63 33.02 -8.95
CA GLY A 58 -30.53 31.95 -7.94
C GLY A 58 -29.34 31.01 -8.11
N ILE A 59 -29.43 29.83 -7.49
CA ILE A 59 -28.34 28.85 -7.39
C ILE A 59 -28.54 27.75 -8.44
N SER A 60 -27.57 27.55 -9.33
CA SER A 60 -27.55 26.45 -10.30
C SER A 60 -26.50 25.42 -9.88
N VAL A 61 -26.89 24.14 -9.84
CA VAL A 61 -25.99 23.03 -9.51
C VAL A 61 -25.81 22.15 -10.75
N LYS A 62 -24.57 21.90 -11.14
CA LYS A 62 -24.21 21.08 -12.31
C LYS A 62 -23.19 20.02 -11.92
N ALA A 63 -23.30 18.84 -12.52
CA ALA A 63 -22.23 17.85 -12.47
C ALA A 63 -21.16 18.22 -13.51
N LEU A 64 -19.89 18.27 -13.10
CA LEU A 64 -18.76 18.62 -13.98
C LEU A 64 -18.41 17.50 -14.97
N SER A 65 -18.74 16.25 -14.64
CA SER A 65 -18.59 15.10 -15.53
C SER A 65 -19.76 14.12 -15.39
N GLU A 66 -20.28 13.64 -16.54
CA GLU A 66 -21.30 12.56 -16.60
C GLU A 66 -20.69 11.18 -16.34
N GLN A 67 -19.39 11.03 -16.60
CA GLN A 67 -18.64 9.80 -16.33
C GLN A 67 -18.28 9.76 -14.85
N GLY A 68 -19.20 9.27 -14.01
CA GLY A 68 -18.96 9.04 -12.58
C GLY A 68 -17.61 8.33 -12.38
N GLY A 69 -16.60 9.06 -11.91
CA GLY A 69 -15.24 8.56 -12.01
C GLY A 69 -15.06 7.27 -11.21
N ARG A 70 -14.25 6.32 -11.71
CA ARG A 70 -14.00 4.99 -11.10
C ARG A 70 -13.98 5.04 -9.56
N ILE A 71 -15.02 4.48 -8.95
CA ILE A 71 -15.11 4.28 -7.50
C ILE A 71 -14.42 2.96 -7.18
N SER A 72 -13.53 2.97 -6.19
CA SER A 72 -12.82 1.78 -5.72
C SER A 72 -12.86 1.73 -4.20
N ASN A 73 -13.23 0.57 -3.66
CA ASN A 73 -13.13 0.28 -2.23
C ASN A 73 -11.66 -0.02 -1.81
N LYS A 74 -10.74 -0.09 -2.77
CA LYS A 74 -9.31 -0.29 -2.51
C LYS A 74 -8.54 0.98 -2.79
N LYS A 75 -7.59 1.28 -1.89
CA LYS A 75 -6.62 2.35 -2.07
C LYS A 75 -5.94 2.18 -3.44
N PRO A 76 -5.93 3.21 -4.30
CA PRO A 76 -5.15 3.15 -5.52
C PRO A 76 -3.69 3.00 -5.13
N ARG A 77 -3.13 1.82 -5.36
CA ARG A 77 -1.70 1.60 -5.18
C ARG A 77 -1.00 2.45 -6.21
N LYS A 78 -0.14 3.39 -5.78
CA LYS A 78 0.92 3.88 -6.68
C LYS A 78 1.62 2.63 -7.16
N ALA A 79 1.65 2.39 -8.47
CA ALA A 79 2.50 1.36 -9.03
C ALA A 79 3.88 1.65 -8.46
N GLY A 80 4.35 0.79 -7.54
CA GLY A 80 5.69 0.93 -7.00
C GLY A 80 6.60 1.05 -8.21
N SER A 81 7.41 2.10 -8.23
CA SER A 81 8.50 2.24 -9.20
C SER A 81 9.06 0.85 -9.42
N SER A 82 9.07 0.40 -10.67
CA SER A 82 9.66 -0.87 -11.07
C SER A 82 11.18 -0.76 -10.94
N GLY A 83 11.67 -0.47 -9.74
CA GLY A 83 13.03 -0.80 -9.34
C GLY A 83 13.14 -2.30 -9.50
N SER A 84 14.10 -2.73 -10.32
CA SER A 84 14.39 -4.12 -10.59
C SER A 84 14.34 -4.93 -9.30
N LEU A 85 13.34 -5.81 -9.19
CA LEU A 85 13.27 -6.80 -8.12
C LEU A 85 14.44 -7.77 -8.33
N LEU A 86 15.60 -7.47 -7.73
CA LEU A 86 16.80 -8.30 -7.82
C LEU A 86 16.61 -9.68 -7.18
N TYR A 87 15.60 -9.81 -6.30
CA TYR A 87 15.19 -11.06 -5.66
C TYR A 87 13.73 -10.92 -5.22
N GLY A 88 12.90 -11.96 -5.39
CA GLY A 88 11.50 -11.89 -4.96
C GLY A 88 10.50 -12.86 -5.57
N ARG A 89 10.91 -13.81 -6.42
CA ARG A 89 10.01 -14.80 -7.00
C ARG A 89 10.37 -16.21 -6.54
N PHE A 90 10.18 -16.47 -5.25
CA PHE A 90 10.18 -17.84 -4.77
C PHE A 90 8.90 -18.52 -5.24
N VAL A 91 9.07 -19.64 -5.95
CA VAL A 91 7.97 -20.45 -6.47
C VAL A 91 7.23 -21.06 -5.28
N LYS A 92 5.90 -21.07 -5.38
CA LYS A 92 4.98 -21.66 -4.40
C LYS A 92 5.04 -23.18 -4.44
#